data_AF-A0A2H2ZH41-F1
#
_entry.id   AF-A0A2H2ZH41-F1
#
_cell.length_a   1.000
_cell.length_b   1.000
_cell.length_c   1.000
_cell.angle_alpha   90.00
_cell.angle_beta   90.00
_cell.angle_gamma   90.00
#
_symmetry.space_group_name_H-M   'P 1'
#
loop_
_entity.id
_entity.type
_entity.pdbx_description
1 polymer ?
#
loop_
_entity_poly.entity_id
_entity_poly.type
_entity_poly.pdbx_seq_one_letter_code
_entity_poly.pdbx_strand_id
1 'polypeptide(L)'
;MLPVISSLVWCGMLLGLLLYWVVDTNTTHYSWMGSNDQIAFISDIGASKLKPLFIAGSAVTTVFLDLAFAAERWLRHNGRLVPNTTVKEKVLAIISIVFAVIGTAGLILLSIFDTHHHHKAHDIFLLLFIAGYLLSAVFICWEYYDLGIYNRQHRILRISFWIKTTFVIVEFVLAIVFVGTNWSNNDNVAAVFEWIIAFIFTFYILSFVVDLLPAIRTKPVTARFTKAHEMESANRSQDGGSNDYNRDDYNRYAFQ
;
A
#
# COMPACT_ATOMS: atom_id res chain seq x y z
N MET A 1 -9.52 -1.92 9.55
CA MET A 1 -10.59 -2.52 8.74
C MET A 1 -10.26 -2.47 7.25
N LEU A 2 -9.88 -1.32 6.68
CA LEU A 2 -9.57 -1.19 5.25
C LEU A 2 -8.60 -2.27 4.69
N PRO A 3 -7.35 -2.43 5.20
CA PRO A 3 -6.43 -3.45 4.67
C PRO A 3 -6.91 -4.88 4.91
N VAL A 4 -7.72 -5.13 5.95
CA VAL A 4 -8.28 -6.47 6.23
C VAL A 4 -9.30 -6.85 5.16
N ILE A 5 -10.20 -5.94 4.80
CA ILE A 5 -11.18 -6.17 3.74
C ILE A 5 -10.44 -6.42 2.42
N SER A 6 -9.48 -5.56 2.08
CA SER A 6 -8.65 -5.69 0.89
C SER A 6 -7.96 -7.06 0.80
N SER A 7 -7.29 -7.49 1.87
CA SER A 7 -6.56 -8.76 1.89
C SER A 7 -7.48 -9.98 1.84
N LEU A 8 -8.62 -9.94 2.54
CA LEU A 8 -9.55 -11.06 2.56
C LEU A 8 -10.26 -11.24 1.21
N VAL A 9 -10.64 -10.14 0.56
CA VAL A 9 -11.24 -10.19 -0.78
C VAL A 9 -10.23 -10.70 -1.80
N TRP A 10 -8.99 -10.22 -1.75
CA TRP A 10 -7.92 -10.68 -2.64
C TRP A 10 -7.65 -12.18 -2.46
N CYS A 11 -7.41 -12.62 -1.23
CA CYS A 11 -7.15 -14.02 -0.91
C CYS A 11 -8.35 -14.91 -1.25
N GLY A 12 -9.58 -14.48 -0.92
CA GLY A 12 -10.80 -15.20 -1.24
C GLY A 12 -11.02 -15.35 -2.75
N MET A 13 -10.73 -14.30 -3.52
CA MET A 13 -10.76 -14.35 -4.99
C MET A 13 -9.72 -15.35 -5.53
N LEU A 14 -8.46 -15.28 -5.06
CA LEU A 14 -7.40 -16.20 -5.50
C LEU A 14 -7.74 -17.66 -5.16
N LEU A 15 -8.19 -17.93 -3.94
CA LEU A 15 -8.65 -19.27 -3.55
C LEU A 15 -9.85 -19.72 -4.37
N GLY A 16 -10.78 -18.83 -4.66
CA GLY A 16 -11.94 -19.11 -5.52
C GLY A 16 -11.52 -19.52 -6.93
N LEU A 17 -10.60 -18.78 -7.55
CA LEU A 17 -10.04 -19.12 -8.87
C LEU A 17 -9.28 -20.44 -8.83
N LEU A 18 -8.42 -20.64 -7.83
CA LEU A 18 -7.61 -21.86 -7.70
C LEU A 18 -8.49 -23.10 -7.51
N LEU A 19 -9.44 -23.05 -6.57
CA LEU A 19 -10.33 -24.16 -6.28
C LEU A 19 -11.26 -24.44 -7.46
N TYR A 20 -11.75 -23.42 -8.15
CA TYR A 20 -12.52 -23.61 -9.38
C TYR A 20 -11.71 -24.37 -10.43
N TRP A 21 -10.47 -23.94 -10.69
CA TRP A 21 -9.62 -24.59 -11.68
C TRP A 21 -9.29 -26.04 -11.28
N VAL A 22 -8.88 -26.28 -10.04
CA VAL A 22 -8.48 -27.62 -9.56
C VAL A 22 -9.67 -28.56 -9.41
N VAL A 23 -10.78 -28.11 -8.83
CA VAL A 23 -11.89 -28.98 -8.42
C VAL A 23 -13.01 -29.04 -9.45
N ASP A 24 -13.47 -27.89 -9.96
CA ASP A 24 -14.62 -27.85 -10.90
C ASP A 24 -14.17 -28.21 -12.31
N THR A 25 -13.04 -27.66 -12.76
CA THR A 25 -12.54 -27.90 -14.12
C THR A 25 -11.56 -29.05 -14.22
N ASN A 26 -11.18 -29.68 -13.09
CA ASN A 26 -10.19 -30.76 -13.03
C ASN A 26 -8.89 -30.41 -13.78
N THR A 27 -8.34 -29.21 -13.53
CA THR A 27 -7.15 -28.66 -14.19
C THR A 27 -7.28 -28.59 -15.71
N THR A 28 -8.40 -28.06 -16.21
CA THR A 28 -8.63 -27.89 -17.65
C THR A 28 -7.52 -27.05 -18.29
N HIS A 29 -7.05 -27.51 -19.45
CA HIS A 29 -6.16 -26.75 -20.33
C HIS A 29 -6.98 -25.79 -21.19
N TYR A 30 -6.75 -24.48 -21.06
CA TYR A 30 -7.49 -23.46 -21.81
C TYR A 30 -6.92 -23.28 -23.22
N SER A 31 -7.77 -22.90 -24.19
CA SER A 31 -7.34 -22.77 -25.60
C SER A 31 -6.36 -21.62 -25.86
N TRP A 32 -6.18 -20.72 -24.90
CA TRP A 32 -5.21 -19.61 -24.93
C TRP A 32 -3.95 -19.88 -24.10
N MET A 33 -3.83 -21.06 -23.50
CA MET A 33 -2.57 -21.53 -22.90
C MET A 33 -1.65 -22.11 -23.99
N GLY A 34 -0.34 -22.08 -23.76
CA GLY A 34 0.63 -22.76 -24.60
C GLY A 34 0.35 -24.26 -24.65
N SER A 35 0.62 -24.90 -25.80
CA SER A 35 0.26 -26.30 -26.05
C SER A 35 0.88 -27.31 -25.08
N ASN A 36 1.99 -26.94 -24.43
CA ASN A 36 2.71 -27.78 -23.46
C ASN A 36 2.54 -27.31 -22.01
N ASP A 37 1.74 -26.27 -21.77
CA ASP A 37 1.54 -25.72 -20.43
C ASP A 37 0.62 -26.63 -19.62
N GLN A 38 0.97 -26.85 -18.37
CA GLN A 38 0.29 -27.70 -17.40
C GLN A 38 -0.33 -26.87 -16.28
N ILE A 39 0.19 -25.67 -16.02
CA ILE A 39 -0.24 -24.80 -14.93
C ILE A 39 -0.84 -23.54 -15.55
N ALA A 40 -2.12 -23.29 -15.27
CA ALA A 40 -2.79 -22.09 -15.73
C ALA A 40 -2.38 -20.87 -14.90
N PHE A 41 -2.17 -19.74 -15.57
CA PHE A 41 -2.02 -18.45 -14.91
C PHE A 41 -3.34 -18.06 -14.21
N ILE A 42 -3.25 -17.20 -13.20
CA ILE A 42 -4.43 -16.59 -12.56
C ILE A 42 -5.27 -15.89 -13.61
N SER A 43 -4.61 -15.17 -14.51
CA SER A 43 -5.25 -14.45 -15.61
C SER A 43 -5.98 -15.37 -16.59
N ASP A 44 -5.49 -16.59 -16.85
CA ASP A 44 -6.18 -17.55 -17.72
C ASP A 44 -7.50 -18.03 -17.13
N ILE A 45 -7.49 -18.37 -15.84
CA ILE A 45 -8.70 -18.78 -15.13
C ILE A 45 -9.64 -17.57 -14.99
N GLY A 46 -9.07 -16.38 -14.72
CA GLY A 46 -9.77 -15.09 -14.67
C GLY A 46 -10.36 -14.64 -16.01
N ALA A 47 -9.90 -15.16 -17.14
CA ALA A 47 -10.49 -14.91 -18.46
C ALA A 47 -11.71 -15.80 -18.76
N SER A 48 -11.90 -16.87 -17.97
CA SER A 48 -12.94 -17.87 -18.19
C SER A 48 -14.29 -17.48 -17.54
N LYS A 49 -15.11 -18.47 -17.15
CA LYS A 49 -16.41 -18.28 -16.49
C LYS A 49 -16.35 -17.38 -15.25
N LEU A 50 -15.21 -17.34 -14.55
CA LEU A 50 -15.00 -16.54 -13.35
C LEU A 50 -14.50 -15.11 -13.60
N LYS A 51 -14.53 -14.62 -14.84
CA LYS A 51 -14.18 -13.23 -15.15
C LYS A 51 -14.91 -12.17 -14.31
N PRO A 52 -16.23 -12.28 -14.05
CA PRO A 52 -16.92 -11.33 -13.17
C PRO A 52 -16.36 -11.32 -11.74
N LEU A 53 -15.97 -12.49 -11.21
CA LEU A 53 -15.35 -12.61 -9.89
C LEU A 53 -13.98 -11.94 -9.88
N PHE A 54 -13.17 -12.15 -10.93
CA PHE A 54 -11.85 -11.56 -11.04
C PHE A 54 -11.90 -10.02 -11.12
N ILE A 55 -12.83 -9.47 -11.91
CA ILE A 55 -13.03 -8.01 -12.01
C ILE A 55 -13.51 -7.43 -10.68
N ALA A 56 -14.55 -8.00 -10.09
CA ALA A 56 -15.13 -7.49 -8.85
C ALA A 56 -14.15 -7.60 -7.67
N GLY A 57 -13.46 -8.74 -7.53
CA GLY A 57 -12.47 -8.95 -6.48
C GLY A 57 -11.28 -8.00 -6.63
N SER A 58 -10.75 -7.85 -7.84
CA SER A 58 -9.67 -6.91 -8.15
C SER A 58 -10.04 -5.47 -7.80
N ALA A 59 -11.22 -5.00 -8.24
CA ALA A 59 -11.67 -3.64 -7.97
C ALA A 59 -11.88 -3.37 -6.47
N VAL A 60 -12.49 -4.31 -5.73
CA VAL A 60 -12.69 -4.16 -4.29
C VAL A 60 -11.35 -4.19 -3.55
N THR A 61 -10.44 -5.09 -3.89
CA THR A 61 -9.10 -5.14 -3.28
C THR A 61 -8.36 -3.83 -3.46
N THR A 62 -8.20 -3.36 -4.71
CA THR A 62 -7.36 -2.19 -4.99
C THR A 62 -7.94 -0.89 -4.43
N VAL A 63 -9.26 -0.71 -4.51
CA VAL A 63 -9.91 0.47 -3.90
C VAL A 63 -9.73 0.50 -2.38
N PHE A 64 -9.90 -0.64 -1.69
CA PHE A 64 -9.70 -0.67 -0.24
C PHE A 64 -8.23 -0.53 0.16
N LEU A 65 -7.30 -0.99 -0.67
CA LEU A 65 -5.86 -0.77 -0.50
C LEU A 65 -5.49 0.71 -0.64
N ASP A 66 -5.95 1.38 -1.69
CA ASP A 66 -5.71 2.81 -1.91
C ASP A 66 -6.33 3.65 -0.78
N LEU A 67 -7.53 3.28 -0.33
CA LEU A 67 -8.16 3.90 0.84
C LEU A 67 -7.33 3.67 2.12
N ALA A 68 -6.65 2.53 2.27
CA ALA A 68 -5.76 2.30 3.40
C ALA A 68 -4.56 3.27 3.37
N PHE A 69 -3.96 3.51 2.20
CA PHE A 69 -2.87 4.48 2.04
C PHE A 69 -3.34 5.91 2.31
N ALA A 70 -4.50 6.30 1.76
CA ALA A 70 -5.11 7.59 2.01
C ALA A 70 -5.46 7.78 3.50
N ALA A 71 -5.98 6.74 4.16
CA ALA A 71 -6.31 6.77 5.58
C ALA A 71 -5.06 6.91 6.45
N GLU A 72 -3.97 6.22 6.13
CA GLU A 72 -2.70 6.36 6.83
C GLU A 72 -2.21 7.82 6.75
N ARG A 73 -2.19 8.38 5.54
CA ARG A 73 -1.81 9.77 5.31
C ARG A 73 -2.67 10.76 6.09
N TRP A 74 -3.99 10.58 6.06
CA TRP A 74 -4.94 11.42 6.79
C TRP A 74 -4.77 11.31 8.31
N LEU A 75 -4.53 10.10 8.83
CA LEU A 75 -4.28 9.87 10.25
C LEU A 75 -2.95 10.47 10.72
N ARG A 76 -1.89 10.44 9.90
CA ARG A 76 -0.63 11.16 10.16
C ARG A 76 -0.84 12.67 10.16
N HIS A 77 -1.61 13.19 9.21
CA HIS A 77 -1.94 14.62 9.16
C HIS A 77 -2.73 15.09 10.40
N ASN A 78 -3.59 14.24 10.96
CA ASN A 78 -4.40 14.56 12.14
C ASN A 78 -3.70 14.27 13.48
N GLY A 79 -2.41 13.90 13.47
CA GLY A 79 -1.63 13.59 14.68
C GLY A 79 -2.05 12.29 15.38
N ARG A 80 -2.87 11.45 14.74
CA ARG A 80 -3.25 10.12 15.28
C ARG A 80 -2.16 9.08 15.02
N LEU A 81 -1.35 9.31 13.99
CA LEU A 81 -0.09 8.61 13.75
C LEU A 81 1.07 9.61 13.84
N VAL A 82 2.29 9.09 13.93
CA VAL A 82 3.49 9.93 14.01
C VAL A 82 3.54 10.86 12.78
N PRO A 83 3.48 12.18 12.99
CA PRO A 83 3.34 13.14 11.90
C PRO A 83 4.63 13.24 11.10
N ASN A 84 4.49 13.50 9.80
CA ASN A 84 5.62 13.78 8.93
C ASN A 84 6.26 15.11 9.32
N THR A 85 7.54 15.10 9.64
CA THR A 85 8.29 16.29 10.07
C THR A 85 8.90 17.02 8.88
N THR A 86 9.28 16.28 7.84
CA THR A 86 9.97 16.85 6.67
C THR A 86 9.06 16.98 5.46
N VAL A 87 9.38 17.94 4.57
CA VAL A 87 8.69 18.08 3.26
C VAL A 87 8.94 16.86 2.38
N LYS A 88 10.12 16.23 2.51
CA LYS A 88 10.50 15.02 1.77
C LYS A 88 9.52 13.87 2.03
N GLU A 89 9.27 13.56 3.30
CA GLU A 89 8.31 12.51 3.66
C GLU A 89 6.90 12.79 3.11
N LYS A 90 6.47 14.07 3.10
CA LYS A 90 5.17 14.46 2.53
C LYS A 90 5.11 14.21 1.03
N VAL A 91 6.18 14.49 0.30
CA VAL A 91 6.26 14.27 -1.15
C VAL A 91 6.30 12.77 -1.45
N LEU A 92 7.12 12.00 -0.72
CA LEU A 92 7.19 10.54 -0.85
C LEU A 92 5.82 9.88 -0.64
N ALA A 93 5.07 10.31 0.39
CA ALA A 93 3.72 9.82 0.66
C ALA A 93 2.71 10.14 -0.46
N ILE A 94 2.85 11.30 -1.12
CA ILE A 94 1.96 11.66 -2.25
C ILE A 94 2.32 10.83 -3.47
N ILE A 95 3.62 10.70 -3.76
CA ILE A 95 4.10 9.91 -4.90
C ILE A 95 3.69 8.45 -4.74
N SER A 96 3.80 7.86 -3.54
CA SER A 96 3.38 6.48 -3.31
C SER A 96 1.89 6.27 -3.59
N ILE A 97 1.02 7.20 -3.18
CA ILE A 97 -0.42 7.14 -3.47
C ILE A 97 -0.69 7.25 -4.97
N VAL A 98 0.02 8.14 -5.69
CA VAL A 98 -0.14 8.27 -7.14
C VAL A 98 0.23 6.97 -7.86
N PHE A 99 1.36 6.35 -7.50
CA PHE A 99 1.77 5.06 -8.06
C PHE A 99 0.81 3.93 -7.68
N ALA A 100 0.24 3.95 -6.48
CA ALA A 100 -0.79 2.98 -6.07
C ALA A 100 -2.04 3.09 -6.96
N VAL A 101 -2.52 4.31 -7.22
CA VAL A 101 -3.66 4.55 -8.12
C VAL A 101 -3.37 4.09 -9.55
N ILE A 102 -2.14 4.29 -10.02
CA ILE A 102 -1.69 3.75 -11.32
C ILE A 102 -1.73 2.21 -11.31
N GLY A 103 -1.24 1.58 -10.25
CA GLY A 103 -1.32 0.13 -10.05
C GLY A 103 -2.76 -0.39 -9.99
N THR A 104 -3.65 0.33 -9.30
CA THR A 104 -5.09 0.08 -9.23
C THR A 104 -5.73 0.10 -10.61
N ALA A 105 -5.44 1.14 -11.40
CA ALA A 105 -5.92 1.24 -12.77
C ALA A 105 -5.40 0.07 -13.63
N GLY A 106 -4.12 -0.29 -13.50
CA GLY A 106 -3.54 -1.46 -14.15
C GLY A 106 -4.28 -2.76 -13.85
N LEU A 107 -4.53 -3.04 -12.56
CA LEU A 107 -5.19 -4.29 -12.15
C LEU A 107 -6.66 -4.36 -12.56
N ILE A 108 -7.39 -3.25 -12.48
CA ILE A 108 -8.79 -3.21 -12.96
C ILE A 108 -8.82 -3.39 -14.48
N LEU A 109 -7.97 -2.68 -15.22
CA LEU A 109 -7.94 -2.78 -16.67
C LEU A 109 -7.50 -4.17 -17.15
N LEU A 110 -6.48 -4.81 -16.55
CA LEU A 110 -6.09 -6.17 -16.92
C LEU A 110 -7.20 -7.19 -16.62
N SER A 111 -8.00 -6.98 -15.57
CA SER A 111 -9.14 -7.88 -15.28
C SER A 111 -10.26 -7.78 -16.33
N ILE A 112 -10.38 -6.63 -17.01
CA ILE A 112 -11.37 -6.39 -18.08
C ILE A 112 -10.81 -6.85 -19.44
N PHE A 113 -9.59 -6.43 -19.77
CA PHE A 113 -8.85 -6.78 -20.98
C PHE A 113 -8.07 -8.08 -20.75
N ASP A 114 -8.79 -9.19 -20.83
CA ASP A 114 -8.29 -10.53 -20.53
C ASP A 114 -7.29 -11.09 -21.57
N THR A 115 -6.62 -12.19 -21.18
CA THR A 115 -5.65 -12.92 -22.02
C THR A 115 -6.29 -13.58 -23.25
N HIS A 116 -7.59 -13.85 -23.23
CA HIS A 116 -8.31 -14.48 -24.34
C HIS A 116 -8.51 -13.55 -25.53
N HIS A 117 -8.94 -12.31 -25.30
CA HIS A 117 -9.31 -11.38 -26.37
C HIS A 117 -8.24 -10.30 -26.64
N HIS A 118 -7.45 -9.91 -25.63
CA HIS A 118 -6.57 -8.74 -25.70
C HIS A 118 -5.19 -8.97 -25.05
N HIS A 119 -4.51 -10.07 -25.38
CA HIS A 119 -3.23 -10.48 -24.76
C HIS A 119 -2.18 -9.36 -24.65
N LYS A 120 -1.94 -8.58 -25.72
CA LYS A 120 -0.99 -7.45 -25.67
C LYS A 120 -1.41 -6.34 -24.69
N ALA A 121 -2.70 -6.05 -24.59
CA ALA A 121 -3.19 -5.04 -23.67
C ALA A 121 -3.10 -5.56 -22.23
N HIS A 122 -3.44 -6.84 -22.02
CA HIS A 122 -3.28 -7.54 -20.74
C HIS A 122 -1.84 -7.41 -20.22
N ASP A 123 -0.83 -7.72 -21.03
CA ASP A 123 0.57 -7.66 -20.61
C ASP A 123 1.03 -6.25 -20.23
N ILE A 124 0.56 -5.22 -20.97
CA ILE A 124 0.85 -3.82 -20.65
C ILE A 124 0.21 -3.44 -19.31
N PHE A 125 -1.03 -3.84 -19.06
CA PHE A 125 -1.72 -3.55 -17.81
C PHE A 125 -1.17 -4.36 -16.63
N LEU A 126 -0.70 -5.59 -16.86
CA LEU A 126 0.04 -6.40 -15.90
C LEU A 126 1.34 -5.71 -15.49
N LEU A 127 2.12 -5.20 -16.46
CA LEU A 127 3.32 -4.41 -16.18
C LEU A 127 2.96 -3.14 -15.38
N LEU A 128 1.89 -2.45 -15.75
CA LEU A 128 1.42 -1.24 -15.06
C LEU A 128 1.02 -1.53 -13.61
N PHE A 129 0.33 -2.65 -13.37
CA PHE A 129 -0.02 -3.15 -12.05
C PHE A 129 1.22 -3.44 -11.20
N ILE A 130 2.13 -4.28 -11.70
CA ILE A 130 3.34 -4.70 -10.97
C ILE A 130 4.24 -3.49 -10.68
N ALA A 131 4.55 -2.68 -11.71
CA ALA A 131 5.42 -1.53 -11.55
C ALA A 131 4.78 -0.45 -10.66
N GLY A 132 3.47 -0.21 -10.80
CA GLY A 132 2.73 0.75 -9.98
C GLY A 132 2.80 0.42 -8.49
N TYR A 133 2.42 -0.80 -8.10
CA TYR A 133 2.46 -1.18 -6.68
C TYR A 133 3.87 -1.36 -6.14
N LEU A 134 4.82 -1.90 -6.91
CA LEU A 134 6.21 -2.02 -6.44
C LEU A 134 6.85 -0.64 -6.22
N LEU A 135 6.68 0.31 -7.16
CA LEU A 135 7.20 1.66 -6.97
C LEU A 135 6.52 2.36 -5.80
N SER A 136 5.19 2.22 -5.67
CA SER A 136 4.45 2.72 -4.50
C SER A 136 5.05 2.18 -3.19
N ALA A 137 5.29 0.88 -3.12
CA ALA A 137 5.83 0.21 -1.94
C ALA A 137 7.26 0.67 -1.61
N VAL A 138 8.11 0.88 -2.62
CA VAL A 138 9.46 1.44 -2.45
C VAL A 138 9.38 2.84 -1.85
N PHE A 139 8.49 3.71 -2.34
CA PHE A 139 8.31 5.05 -1.77
C PHE A 139 7.77 5.03 -0.35
N ILE A 140 6.86 4.10 -0.02
CA ILE A 140 6.39 3.88 1.37
C ILE A 140 7.55 3.44 2.26
N CYS A 141 8.36 2.47 1.82
CA CYS A 141 9.53 2.03 2.58
C CYS A 141 10.53 3.18 2.81
N TRP A 142 10.74 4.03 1.81
CA TRP A 142 11.59 5.21 1.95
C TRP A 142 11.01 6.22 2.95
N GLU A 143 9.72 6.54 2.86
CA GLU A 143 9.04 7.40 3.84
C GLU A 143 9.23 6.86 5.27
N TYR A 144 9.05 5.56 5.46
CA TYR A 144 9.22 4.91 6.76
C TYR A 144 10.67 4.88 7.26
N TYR A 145 11.63 4.78 6.34
CA TYR A 145 13.04 4.88 6.66
C TYR A 145 13.36 6.28 7.22
N ASP A 146 12.95 7.33 6.52
CA ASP A 146 13.14 8.72 6.95
C ASP A 146 12.46 8.96 8.31
N LEU A 147 11.19 8.55 8.46
CA LEU A 147 10.46 8.66 9.71
C LEU A 147 11.12 7.89 10.87
N GLY A 148 11.68 6.72 10.58
CA GLY A 148 12.33 5.83 11.55
C GLY A 148 13.63 6.41 12.11
N ILE A 149 14.35 7.21 11.34
CA ILE A 149 15.56 7.92 11.78
C ILE A 149 15.21 8.94 12.86
N TYR A 150 14.19 9.76 12.64
CA TYR A 150 13.81 10.84 13.57
C TYR A 150 13.02 10.35 14.79
N ASN A 151 12.24 9.26 14.64
CA ASN A 151 11.34 8.75 15.69
C ASN A 151 11.79 7.41 16.28
N ARG A 152 13.09 7.28 16.56
CA ARG A 152 13.76 6.03 17.00
C ARG A 152 13.20 5.44 18.31
N GLN A 153 12.39 6.19 19.05
CA GLN A 153 11.76 5.73 20.29
C GLN A 153 10.53 4.80 20.05
N HIS A 154 9.86 4.89 18.90
CA HIS A 154 8.66 4.09 18.63
C HIS A 154 8.99 2.74 17.99
N ARG A 155 8.95 1.66 18.79
CA ARG A 155 9.23 0.28 18.34
C ARG A 155 8.28 -0.20 17.23
N ILE A 156 7.02 0.24 17.25
CA ILE A 156 6.02 -0.19 16.27
C ILE A 156 6.35 0.26 14.84
N LEU A 157 6.91 1.48 14.68
CA LEU A 157 7.34 1.99 13.37
C LEU A 157 8.45 1.13 12.76
N ARG A 158 9.41 0.66 13.59
CA ARG A 158 10.49 -0.20 13.13
C ARG A 158 10.00 -1.58 12.71
N ILE A 159 9.07 -2.15 13.46
CA ILE A 159 8.47 -3.44 13.12
C ILE A 159 7.74 -3.33 11.78
N SER A 160 6.89 -2.31 11.62
CA SER A 160 6.21 -2.03 10.35
C SER A 160 7.17 -1.88 9.19
N PHE A 161 8.25 -1.09 9.38
CA PHE A 161 9.28 -0.89 8.36
C PHE A 161 9.94 -2.20 7.93
N TRP A 162 10.43 -3.01 8.86
CA TRP A 162 11.12 -4.27 8.54
C TRP A 162 10.19 -5.29 7.88
N ILE A 163 8.94 -5.39 8.34
CA ILE A 163 7.94 -6.26 7.71
C ILE A 163 7.74 -5.85 6.25
N LYS A 164 7.49 -4.56 5.98
CA LYS A 164 7.25 -4.07 4.61
C LYS A 164 8.46 -4.21 3.72
N THR A 165 9.62 -3.80 4.19
CA THR A 165 10.87 -3.92 3.43
C THR A 165 11.16 -5.38 3.07
N THR A 166 10.85 -6.32 3.96
CA THR A 166 10.97 -7.76 3.66
C THR A 166 10.03 -8.16 2.52
N PHE A 167 8.75 -7.78 2.58
CA PHE A 167 7.80 -8.08 1.51
C PHE A 167 8.21 -7.46 0.18
N VAL A 168 8.60 -6.17 0.17
CA VAL A 168 9.01 -5.47 -1.06
C VAL A 168 10.23 -6.13 -1.70
N ILE A 169 11.24 -6.52 -0.92
CA ILE A 169 12.42 -7.20 -1.46
C ILE A 169 12.05 -8.57 -2.02
N VAL A 170 11.25 -9.35 -1.28
CA VAL A 170 10.80 -10.68 -1.72
C VAL A 170 9.97 -10.58 -3.00
N GLU A 171 8.97 -9.70 -3.05
CA GLU A 171 8.13 -9.48 -4.21
C GLU A 171 8.92 -8.96 -5.41
N PHE A 172 9.87 -8.05 -5.20
CA PHE A 172 10.72 -7.55 -6.26
C PHE A 172 11.59 -8.66 -6.89
N VAL A 173 12.20 -9.51 -6.07
CA VAL A 173 12.99 -10.66 -6.54
C VAL A 173 12.10 -11.64 -7.30
N LEU A 174 10.94 -11.99 -6.74
CA LEU A 174 9.99 -12.91 -7.38
C LEU A 174 9.45 -12.33 -8.70
N ALA A 175 9.17 -11.03 -8.76
CA ALA A 175 8.71 -10.35 -9.96
C ALA A 175 9.76 -10.38 -11.08
N ILE A 176 11.06 -10.21 -10.74
CA ILE A 176 12.14 -10.37 -11.72
C ILE A 176 12.17 -11.80 -12.27
N VAL A 177 12.04 -12.81 -11.40
CA VAL A 177 12.02 -14.21 -11.82
C VAL A 177 10.82 -14.47 -12.72
N PHE A 178 9.62 -14.01 -12.32
CA PHE A 178 8.39 -14.10 -13.10
C PHE A 178 8.53 -13.50 -14.50
N VAL A 179 9.01 -12.24 -14.60
CA VAL A 179 9.21 -11.57 -15.89
C VAL A 179 10.25 -12.32 -16.73
N GLY A 180 11.35 -12.75 -16.12
CA GLY A 180 12.41 -13.49 -16.82
C GLY A 180 11.95 -14.84 -17.35
N THR A 181 11.16 -15.60 -16.57
CA THR A 181 10.62 -16.90 -17.01
C THR A 181 9.55 -16.74 -18.06
N ASN A 182 8.68 -15.72 -17.94
CA ASN A 182 7.66 -15.39 -18.93
C ASN A 182 8.30 -15.03 -20.29
N TRP A 183 9.35 -14.20 -20.30
CA TRP A 183 10.06 -13.86 -21.54
C TRP A 183 10.87 -15.01 -22.14
N SER A 184 11.19 -16.01 -21.34
CA SER A 184 11.91 -17.20 -21.79
C SER A 184 10.97 -18.31 -22.29
N ASN A 185 9.65 -18.07 -22.37
CA ASN A 185 8.60 -19.07 -22.68
C ASN A 185 8.63 -20.28 -21.73
N ASN A 186 8.99 -20.05 -20.46
CA ASN A 186 8.89 -21.06 -19.40
C ASN A 186 7.57 -20.85 -18.64
N ASP A 187 6.46 -20.96 -19.34
CA ASP A 187 5.13 -20.49 -18.91
C ASP A 187 4.64 -21.22 -17.66
N ASN A 188 4.89 -22.54 -17.55
CA ASN A 188 4.62 -23.30 -16.32
C ASN A 188 5.32 -22.72 -15.09
N VAL A 189 6.58 -22.32 -15.23
CA VAL A 189 7.36 -21.76 -14.13
C VAL A 189 6.85 -20.35 -13.82
N ALA A 190 6.59 -19.55 -14.86
CA ALA A 190 6.00 -18.22 -14.70
C ALA A 190 4.64 -18.26 -13.99
N ALA A 191 3.75 -19.19 -14.35
CA ALA A 191 2.45 -19.36 -13.70
C ALA A 191 2.60 -19.68 -12.20
N VAL A 192 3.54 -20.55 -11.82
CA VAL A 192 3.85 -20.82 -10.40
C VAL A 192 4.28 -19.55 -9.68
N PHE A 193 5.18 -18.77 -10.28
CA PHE A 193 5.62 -17.51 -9.67
C PHE A 193 4.50 -16.47 -9.57
N GLU A 194 3.61 -16.39 -10.57
CA GLU A 194 2.43 -15.51 -10.53
C GLU A 194 1.54 -15.83 -9.31
N TRP A 195 1.24 -17.11 -9.10
CA TRP A 195 0.47 -17.57 -7.94
C TRP A 195 1.17 -17.24 -6.62
N ILE A 196 2.47 -17.52 -6.52
CA ILE A 196 3.26 -17.23 -5.32
C ILE A 196 3.25 -15.72 -5.01
N ILE A 197 3.51 -14.88 -6.01
CA ILE A 197 3.50 -13.42 -5.88
C ILE A 197 2.12 -12.95 -5.43
N ALA A 198 1.05 -13.42 -6.07
CA ALA A 198 -0.31 -13.01 -5.74
C ALA A 198 -0.70 -13.39 -4.30
N PHE A 199 -0.31 -14.57 -3.81
CA PHE A 199 -0.55 -14.94 -2.41
C PHE A 199 0.32 -14.13 -1.44
N ILE A 200 1.59 -13.87 -1.76
CA ILE A 200 2.47 -13.01 -0.93
C ILE A 200 1.91 -11.58 -0.84
N PHE A 201 1.38 -11.05 -1.94
CA PHE A 201 0.74 -9.74 -1.98
C PHE A 201 -0.40 -9.61 -0.96
N THR A 202 -1.12 -10.71 -0.66
CA THR A 202 -2.11 -10.76 0.44
C THR A 202 -1.49 -10.35 1.77
N PHE A 203 -0.33 -10.92 2.10
CA PHE A 203 0.35 -10.67 3.36
C PHE A 203 1.00 -9.29 3.39
N TYR A 204 1.47 -8.81 2.24
CA TYR A 204 1.90 -7.42 2.07
C TYR A 204 0.77 -6.44 2.41
N ILE A 205 -0.43 -6.62 1.83
CA ILE A 205 -1.62 -5.81 2.15
C ILE A 205 -1.95 -5.91 3.65
N LEU A 206 -1.94 -7.12 4.21
CA LEU A 206 -2.25 -7.34 5.63
C LEU A 206 -1.25 -6.63 6.55
N SER A 207 0.00 -6.44 6.12
CA SER A 207 1.01 -5.71 6.88
C SER A 207 0.61 -4.27 7.21
N PHE A 208 -0.27 -3.63 6.42
CA PHE A 208 -0.78 -2.28 6.69
C PHE A 208 -1.73 -2.21 7.90
N VAL A 209 -2.23 -3.35 8.39
CA VAL A 209 -2.95 -3.41 9.67
C VAL A 209 -2.06 -2.93 10.82
N VAL A 210 -0.76 -3.26 10.77
CA VAL A 210 0.20 -2.89 11.83
C VAL A 210 0.36 -1.36 11.91
N ASP A 211 0.27 -0.65 10.79
CA ASP A 211 0.41 0.81 10.73
C ASP A 211 -0.82 1.56 11.22
N LEU A 212 -2.00 1.00 10.98
CA LEU A 212 -3.27 1.59 11.40
C LEU A 212 -3.63 1.23 12.85
N LEU A 213 -2.99 0.23 13.45
CA LEU A 213 -3.26 -0.22 14.82
C LEU A 213 -3.07 0.89 15.88
N PRO A 214 -2.01 1.70 15.86
CA PRO A 214 -1.84 2.80 16.81
C PRO A 214 -2.96 3.83 16.74
N ALA A 215 -3.56 4.06 15.56
CA ALA A 215 -4.65 5.01 15.39
C ALA A 215 -5.90 4.63 16.21
N ILE A 216 -6.09 3.35 16.52
CA ILE A 216 -7.19 2.89 17.39
C ILE A 216 -6.95 3.35 18.83
N ARG A 217 -5.69 3.37 19.28
CA ARG A 217 -5.27 3.76 20.63
C ARG A 217 -5.24 5.28 20.81
N THR A 218 -4.96 6.05 19.75
CA THR A 218 -4.89 7.52 19.78
C THR A 218 -6.22 8.22 19.43
N LYS A 219 -7.35 7.54 19.66
CA LYS A 219 -8.69 8.15 19.56
C LYS A 219 -8.86 9.39 20.47
N PRO A 220 -8.54 9.34 21.78
CA PRO A 220 -8.66 10.51 22.65
C PRO A 220 -7.61 11.58 22.28
N VAL A 221 -8.03 12.85 22.31
CA VAL A 221 -7.19 14.00 21.91
C VAL A 221 -5.90 14.09 22.73
N THR A 222 -5.95 13.72 24.01
CA THR A 222 -4.82 13.71 24.93
C THR A 222 -3.74 12.66 24.61
N ALA A 223 -4.07 11.64 23.80
CA ALA A 223 -3.13 10.60 23.38
C ALA A 223 -2.59 10.82 21.95
N ARG A 224 -2.90 11.95 21.31
CA ARG A 224 -2.43 12.28 19.96
C ARG A 224 -1.02 12.86 20.01
N PHE A 225 -0.27 12.65 18.92
CA PHE A 225 1.04 13.24 18.74
C PHE A 225 0.88 14.73 18.44
N THR A 226 1.41 15.58 19.32
CA THR A 226 1.45 17.03 19.14
C THR A 226 2.33 17.38 17.94
N LYS A 227 1.85 18.27 17.06
CA LYS A 227 2.65 18.70 15.91
C LYS A 227 3.77 19.65 16.36
N ALA A 228 4.94 19.55 15.74
CA ALA A 228 6.07 20.44 16.05
C ALA A 228 5.70 21.94 15.93
N HIS A 229 4.89 22.31 14.93
CA HIS A 229 4.42 23.68 14.74
C HIS A 229 3.45 24.16 15.84
N GLU A 230 2.66 23.25 16.44
CA GLU A 230 1.78 23.58 17.57
C GLU A 230 2.58 23.78 18.85
N MET A 231 3.64 22.99 19.07
CA MET A 231 4.57 23.24 20.18
C MET A 231 5.27 24.59 20.01
N GLU A 232 5.73 24.94 18.80
CA GLU A 232 6.40 26.22 18.55
C GLU A 232 5.46 27.41 18.72
N SER A 233 4.19 27.26 18.32
CA SER A 233 3.14 28.28 18.50
C SER A 233 2.74 28.43 19.97
N ALA A 234 2.60 27.32 20.71
CA ALA A 234 2.33 27.31 22.14
C ALA A 234 3.49 27.92 22.94
N ASN A 235 4.74 27.62 22.56
CA ASN A 235 5.92 28.17 23.19
C ASN A 235 6.05 29.69 22.93
N ARG A 236 5.74 30.16 21.70
CA ARG A 236 5.68 31.61 21.42
C ARG A 236 4.54 32.33 22.12
N SER A 237 3.40 31.68 22.36
CA SER A 237 2.29 32.30 23.10
C SER A 237 2.53 32.30 24.62
N GLN A 238 3.31 31.35 25.16
CA GLN A 238 3.81 31.42 26.53
C GLN A 238 4.86 32.52 26.72
N ASP A 239 5.77 32.70 25.75
CA ASP A 239 6.84 33.71 25.82
C ASP A 239 6.34 35.14 25.47
N GLY A 240 5.22 35.24 24.74
CA GLY A 240 4.52 36.50 24.46
C GLY A 240 3.57 36.95 25.58
N GLY A 241 3.26 36.10 26.56
CA GLY A 241 2.34 36.41 27.66
C GLY A 241 3.01 36.90 28.95
N SER A 242 4.35 36.88 29.03
CA SER A 242 5.11 37.15 30.25
C SER A 242 5.72 38.56 30.33
N ASN A 243 5.49 39.44 29.34
CA ASN A 243 6.14 40.76 29.28
C ASN A 243 5.23 41.99 29.27
N ASP A 244 3.90 41.86 29.41
CA ASP A 244 2.98 43.01 29.26
C ASP A 244 2.25 43.46 30.54
N TYR A 245 2.62 42.93 31.71
CA TYR A 245 2.04 43.36 33.00
C TYR A 245 2.93 44.29 33.84
N ASN A 246 4.07 44.76 33.31
CA ASN A 246 5.03 45.53 34.12
C ASN A 246 5.54 46.83 33.48
N ARG A 247 4.93 47.30 32.38
CA ARG A 247 5.43 48.48 31.65
C ARG A 247 4.62 49.77 31.85
N ASP A 248 3.44 49.70 32.47
CA ASP A 248 2.58 50.88 32.64
C ASP A 248 2.64 51.54 34.03
N ASP A 249 3.21 50.88 35.05
CA ASP A 249 3.30 51.47 36.41
C ASP A 249 4.62 52.18 36.71
N TYR A 250 5.64 52.07 35.85
CA TYR A 250 6.94 52.72 36.10
C TYR A 250 7.05 54.17 35.61
N ASN A 251 6.09 54.66 34.81
CA ASN A 251 6.16 56.01 34.23
C ASN A 251 5.36 57.07 35.02
N ARG A 252 4.76 56.74 36.16
CA ARG A 252 3.93 57.69 36.93
C ARG A 252 4.67 58.52 37.99
N TYR A 253 5.98 58.31 38.19
CA TYR A 253 6.77 59.05 39.19
C TYR A 253 8.04 59.73 38.63
N ALA A 254 8.18 59.83 37.32
CA ALA A 254 9.42 60.36 36.73
C ALA A 254 9.41 61.87 36.40
N PHE A 255 8.28 62.59 36.48
CA PHE A 255 8.30 64.05 36.32
C PHE A 255 7.19 64.73 37.14
N GLN A 256 7.66 65.61 38.04
CA GLN A 256 6.96 66.64 38.83
C GLN A 256 6.28 66.21 40.14
#